data_AF-A0A377K330-F1
#
_entry.id   AF-A0A377K330-F1
#
_cell.length_a   1.000
_cell.length_b   1.000
_cell.length_c   1.000
_cell.angle_alpha   90.00
_cell.angle_beta   90.00
_cell.angle_gamma   90.00
#
_symmetry.space_group_name_H-M   'P 1'
#
loop_
_entity.id
_entity.type
_entity.pdbx_description
1 polymer ?
#
loop_
_entity_poly.entity_id
_entity_poly.type
_entity_poly.pdbx_seq_one_letter_code
_entity_poly.pdbx_strand_id
1 'polypeptide(L)'
;MTKHAWDAVVEEFDGYRQIWRKRGVMPMLRALMSARNIAENLLATAGGERRLTDILHISELLQEAGTQLESEHALVRWLSQHILEPDSNASSQQMRLESDKHLVQIVTIHKSKGLEYPLVWLPFITNFRVQDQAFYHDRHLF
;
A
#
# COMPACT_ATOMS: atom_id res chain seq x y z
N MET A 1 -29.49 7.08 -16.34
CA MET A 1 -28.79 8.31 -15.92
C MET A 1 -29.28 9.44 -16.79
N THR A 2 -29.92 10.47 -16.22
CA THR A 2 -30.35 11.66 -16.96
C THR A 2 -29.12 12.52 -17.28
N LYS A 3 -29.15 13.27 -18.39
CA LYS A 3 -28.05 14.15 -18.83
C LYS A 3 -27.50 15.04 -17.70
N HIS A 4 -28.39 15.59 -16.88
CA HIS A 4 -28.05 16.43 -15.73
C HIS A 4 -27.24 15.73 -14.63
N ALA A 5 -27.52 14.45 -14.36
CA ALA A 5 -26.77 13.69 -13.35
C ALA A 5 -25.34 13.39 -13.82
N TRP A 6 -25.15 13.23 -15.13
CA TRP A 6 -23.83 13.08 -15.73
C TRP A 6 -23.03 14.39 -15.67
N ASP A 7 -23.64 15.50 -16.06
CA ASP A 7 -23.00 16.82 -16.04
C ASP A 7 -22.49 17.19 -14.64
N ALA A 8 -23.28 16.88 -13.59
CA ALA A 8 -22.88 17.10 -12.20
C ALA A 8 -21.63 16.29 -11.78
N VAL A 9 -21.53 15.02 -12.22
CA VAL A 9 -20.34 14.20 -11.93
C VAL A 9 -19.12 14.70 -12.70
N VAL A 10 -19.30 15.18 -13.93
CA VAL A 10 -18.20 15.79 -14.70
C VAL A 10 -17.68 17.04 -14.00
N GLU A 11 -18.56 17.91 -13.51
CA GLU A 11 -18.17 19.13 -12.78
C GLU A 11 -17.46 18.80 -11.46
N GLU A 12 -17.94 17.78 -10.75
CA GLU A 12 -17.28 17.27 -9.54
C GLU A 12 -15.84 16.79 -9.83
N PHE A 13 -15.65 16.01 -10.90
CA PHE A 13 -14.32 15.51 -11.29
C PHE A 13 -13.40 16.60 -11.84
N ASP A 14 -13.95 17.63 -12.50
CA ASP A 14 -13.15 18.81 -12.85
C ASP A 14 -12.67 19.54 -11.59
N GLY A 15 -13.52 19.66 -10.58
CA GLY A 15 -13.15 20.16 -9.25
C GLY A 15 -11.98 19.40 -8.63
N TYR A 16 -12.01 18.06 -8.67
CA TYR A 16 -10.89 17.23 -8.20
C TYR A 16 -9.60 17.48 -8.97
N ARG A 17 -9.67 17.58 -10.29
CA ARG A 17 -8.51 17.93 -11.13
C ARG A 17 -7.94 19.30 -10.74
N GLN A 18 -8.77 20.30 -10.45
CA GLN A 18 -8.28 21.61 -9.98
C GLN A 18 -7.57 21.51 -8.62
N ILE A 19 -8.08 20.69 -7.69
CA ILE A 19 -7.43 20.46 -6.39
C ILE A 19 -6.07 19.79 -6.61
N TRP A 20 -6.00 18.78 -7.48
CA TRP A 20 -4.75 18.10 -7.79
C TRP A 20 -3.71 19.10 -8.30
N ARG A 21 -4.05 19.90 -9.30
CA ARG A 21 -3.12 20.90 -9.88
C ARG A 21 -2.58 21.90 -8.87
N LYS A 22 -3.43 22.32 -7.94
CA LYS A 22 -3.10 23.41 -7.00
C LYS A 22 -2.46 22.92 -5.71
N ARG A 23 -2.79 21.72 -5.26
CA ARG A 23 -2.47 21.23 -3.90
C ARG A 23 -1.86 19.83 -3.88
N GLY A 24 -1.84 19.11 -5.00
CA GLY A 24 -1.32 17.75 -5.10
C GLY A 24 -2.40 16.68 -5.04
N VAL A 25 -2.00 15.44 -5.33
CA VAL A 25 -2.87 14.26 -5.46
C VAL A 25 -3.50 13.86 -4.13
N MET A 26 -2.79 13.99 -3.01
CA MET A 26 -3.31 13.60 -1.69
C MET A 26 -4.50 14.47 -1.25
N PRO A 27 -4.44 15.82 -1.29
CA PRO A 27 -5.61 16.65 -1.03
C PRO A 27 -6.79 16.38 -1.96
N MET A 28 -6.53 16.05 -3.22
CA MET A 28 -7.56 15.67 -4.19
C MET A 28 -8.26 14.37 -3.77
N LEU A 29 -7.50 13.32 -3.45
CA LEU A 29 -8.04 12.03 -3.02
C LEU A 29 -8.83 12.14 -1.72
N ARG A 30 -8.36 12.96 -0.76
CA ARG A 30 -9.11 13.25 0.48
C ARG A 30 -10.45 13.96 0.20
N ALA A 31 -10.47 14.92 -0.73
CA ALA A 31 -11.71 15.60 -1.12
C ALA A 31 -12.70 14.63 -1.79
N LEU A 32 -12.22 13.75 -2.67
CA LEU A 32 -13.02 12.68 -3.28
C LEU A 32 -13.59 11.73 -2.21
N MET A 33 -12.75 11.26 -1.29
CA MET A 33 -13.17 10.35 -0.23
C MET A 33 -14.25 10.96 0.65
N SER A 34 -14.12 12.23 1.03
CA SER A 34 -15.11 12.94 1.84
C SER A 34 -16.42 13.14 1.08
N ALA A 35 -16.37 13.59 -0.18
CA ALA A 35 -17.58 13.85 -0.97
C ALA A 35 -18.39 12.57 -1.26
N ARG A 36 -17.72 11.42 -1.34
CA ARG A 36 -18.34 10.12 -1.65
C ARG A 36 -18.52 9.22 -0.42
N ASN A 37 -18.25 9.73 0.79
CA ASN A 37 -18.29 8.97 2.05
C ASN A 37 -17.52 7.63 1.97
N ILE A 38 -16.37 7.63 1.28
CA ILE A 38 -15.62 6.39 0.99
C ILE A 38 -15.09 5.78 2.28
N ALA A 39 -14.63 6.60 3.23
CA ALA A 39 -14.09 6.12 4.49
C ALA A 39 -15.17 5.41 5.32
N GLU A 40 -16.34 6.03 5.47
CA GLU A 40 -17.49 5.49 6.20
C GLU A 40 -17.97 4.18 5.56
N ASN A 41 -18.13 4.18 4.22
CA ASN A 41 -18.56 3.01 3.48
C ASN A 41 -17.55 1.85 3.57
N LEU A 42 -16.25 2.14 3.54
CA LEU A 42 -15.22 1.13 3.74
C LEU A 42 -15.23 0.59 5.17
N LEU A 43 -15.28 1.45 6.19
CA LEU A 43 -15.27 1.03 7.58
C LEU A 43 -16.48 0.15 7.96
N ALA A 44 -17.61 0.30 7.27
CA ALA A 44 -18.80 -0.55 7.45
C ALA A 44 -18.64 -1.99 6.89
N THR A 45 -17.53 -2.29 6.21
CA THR A 45 -17.30 -3.60 5.56
C THR A 45 -16.17 -4.38 6.24
N ALA A 46 -16.22 -5.72 6.17
CA ALA A 46 -15.16 -6.57 6.72
C ALA A 46 -13.81 -6.26 6.04
N GLY A 47 -12.76 -6.04 6.83
CA GLY A 47 -11.44 -5.59 6.34
C GLY A 47 -11.40 -4.11 5.91
N GLY A 48 -12.43 -3.33 6.24
CA GLY A 48 -12.57 -1.92 5.89
C GLY A 48 -11.43 -1.03 6.35
N GLU A 49 -11.02 -1.19 7.62
CA GLU A 49 -9.90 -0.46 8.22
C GLU A 49 -8.61 -0.67 7.41
N ARG A 50 -8.33 -1.91 7.00
CA ARG A 50 -7.15 -2.23 6.17
C ARG A 50 -7.20 -1.55 4.83
N ARG A 51 -8.31 -1.68 4.10
CA ARG A 51 -8.47 -1.02 2.79
C ARG A 51 -8.36 0.49 2.89
N LEU A 52 -8.93 1.10 3.93
CA LEU A 52 -8.86 2.53 4.15
C LEU A 52 -7.41 2.98 4.39
N THR A 53 -6.68 2.28 5.27
CA THR A 53 -5.27 2.58 5.53
C THR A 53 -4.40 2.36 4.29
N ASP A 54 -4.64 1.29 3.52
CA ASP A 54 -3.90 1.04 2.28
C ASP A 54 -4.15 2.17 1.24
N ILE A 55 -5.38 2.67 1.11
CA ILE A 55 -5.70 3.80 0.22
C ILE A 55 -4.99 5.08 0.67
N LEU A 56 -4.99 5.37 1.98
CA LEU A 56 -4.30 6.54 2.52
C LEU A 56 -2.79 6.43 2.28
N HIS A 57 -2.21 5.25 2.49
CA HIS A 57 -0.80 5.01 2.25
C HIS A 57 -0.42 5.14 0.77
N ILE A 58 -1.21 4.58 -0.15
CA ILE A 58 -1.02 4.77 -1.59
C ILE A 58 -1.09 6.27 -1.94
N SER A 59 -1.98 7.02 -1.30
CA SER A 59 -2.09 8.47 -1.51
C SER A 59 -0.82 9.22 -1.07
N GLU A 60 -0.14 8.77 -0.01
CA GLU A 60 1.14 9.33 0.45
C GLU A 60 2.26 9.04 -0.56
N LEU A 61 2.37 7.80 -1.01
CA LEU A 61 3.35 7.39 -2.03
C LEU A 61 3.15 8.17 -3.33
N LEU A 62 1.90 8.35 -3.76
CA LEU A 62 1.57 9.15 -4.94
C LEU A 62 1.93 10.62 -4.74
N GLN A 63 1.75 11.16 -3.54
CA GLN A 63 2.12 12.54 -3.24
C GLN A 63 3.63 12.74 -3.29
N GLU A 64 4.40 11.80 -2.76
CA GLU A 64 5.86 11.82 -2.81
C GLU A 64 6.37 11.69 -4.26
N ALA A 65 5.93 10.65 -4.98
CA ALA A 65 6.29 10.46 -6.39
C ALA A 65 5.89 11.66 -7.27
N GLY A 66 4.73 12.26 -6.99
CA GLY A 66 4.24 13.44 -7.69
C GLY A 66 5.14 14.67 -7.55
N THR A 67 5.98 14.76 -6.52
CA THR A 67 6.95 15.87 -6.40
C THR A 67 8.12 15.78 -7.38
N GLN A 68 8.39 14.57 -7.89
CA GLN A 68 9.49 14.28 -8.80
C GLN A 68 9.05 14.22 -10.27
N LEU A 69 7.74 14.27 -10.52
CA LEU A 69 7.15 14.08 -11.84
C LEU A 69 6.53 15.37 -12.37
N GLU A 70 6.77 15.66 -13.65
CA GLU A 70 6.37 16.93 -14.27
C GLU A 70 4.88 17.01 -14.66
N SER A 71 4.09 15.93 -14.54
CA SER A 71 2.67 15.95 -14.92
C SER A 71 1.79 14.91 -14.22
N GLU A 72 0.48 15.19 -14.17
CA GLU A 72 -0.57 14.28 -13.68
C GLU A 72 -0.52 12.94 -14.43
N HIS A 73 -0.35 12.97 -15.76
CA HIS A 73 -0.25 11.76 -16.59
C HIS A 73 1.01 10.94 -16.30
N ALA A 74 2.13 11.59 -15.97
CA ALA A 74 3.34 10.88 -15.55
C ALA A 74 3.10 10.13 -14.24
N LEU A 75 2.37 10.71 -13.28
CA LEU A 75 2.02 10.05 -12.03
C LEU A 75 1.08 8.85 -12.24
N VAL A 76 0.10 8.96 -13.14
CA VAL A 76 -0.77 7.82 -13.50
C VAL A 76 0.03 6.68 -14.14
N ARG A 77 1.00 7.01 -14.99
CA ARG A 77 1.89 6.01 -15.60
C ARG A 77 2.79 5.35 -14.55
N TRP A 78 3.36 6.15 -13.66
CA TRP A 78 4.17 5.67 -12.53
C TRP A 78 3.37 4.68 -11.67
N LEU A 79 2.13 5.03 -11.30
CA LEU A 79 1.25 4.13 -10.55
C LEU A 79 0.98 2.83 -11.32
N SER A 80 0.71 2.93 -12.61
CA SER A 80 0.45 1.76 -13.46
C SER A 80 1.66 0.82 -13.51
N GLN A 81 2.87 1.35 -13.60
CA GLN A 81 4.11 0.56 -13.55
C GLN A 81 4.26 -0.16 -12.21
N HIS A 82 4.05 0.54 -11.09
CA HIS A 82 4.14 -0.06 -9.75
C HIS A 82 3.04 -1.10 -9.46
N ILE A 83 1.90 -1.05 -10.16
CA ILE A 83 0.86 -2.08 -10.10
C ILE A 83 1.27 -3.33 -10.89
N LEU A 84 1.88 -3.14 -12.08
CA LEU A 84 2.26 -4.25 -12.98
C LEU A 84 3.54 -4.96 -12.53
N GLU A 85 4.49 -4.20 -12.00
CA GLU A 85 5.78 -4.67 -11.51
C GLU A 85 5.91 -4.30 -10.02
N PRO A 86 5.13 -4.95 -9.14
CA PRO A 86 5.20 -4.66 -7.72
C PRO A 86 6.58 -5.06 -7.21
N ASP A 87 7.24 -4.12 -6.54
CA ASP A 87 8.53 -4.38 -5.93
C ASP A 87 8.37 -5.50 -4.90
N SER A 88 9.07 -6.62 -5.12
CA SER A 88 8.95 -7.81 -4.26
C SER A 88 9.27 -7.51 -2.78
N ASN A 89 10.06 -6.46 -2.53
CA ASN A 89 10.38 -5.95 -1.20
C ASN A 89 9.28 -5.06 -0.59
N ALA A 90 8.36 -4.50 -1.38
CA ALA A 90 7.30 -3.61 -0.88
C ALA A 90 6.27 -4.31 0.01
N SER A 91 6.06 -5.62 -0.19
CA SER A 91 5.24 -6.45 0.71
C SER A 91 5.72 -6.41 2.17
N SER A 92 7.02 -6.15 2.38
CA SER A 92 7.63 -6.04 3.70
C SER A 92 7.44 -4.67 4.37
N GLN A 93 6.96 -3.67 3.62
CA GLN A 93 6.77 -2.27 4.03
C GLN A 93 5.30 -1.91 4.33
N GLN A 94 4.35 -2.84 4.14
CA GLN A 94 2.96 -2.55 4.42
C GLN A 94 2.77 -2.23 5.92
N MET A 95 2.24 -1.05 6.21
CA MET A 95 2.08 -0.55 7.59
C MET A 95 1.22 -1.52 8.41
N ARG A 96 1.68 -1.93 9.59
CA ARG A 96 0.87 -2.74 10.52
C ARG A 96 -0.20 -1.87 11.15
N LEU A 97 -1.44 -2.34 11.17
CA LEU A 97 -2.52 -1.66 11.86
C LEU A 97 -2.40 -1.87 13.38
N GLU A 98 -2.99 -0.98 14.16
CA GLU A 98 -3.15 -1.17 15.60
C GLU A 98 -4.04 -2.40 15.91
N SER A 99 -5.05 -2.67 15.07
CA SER A 99 -5.88 -3.87 15.16
C SER A 99 -5.10 -5.17 14.93
N ASP A 100 -4.02 -5.15 14.14
CA ASP A 100 -3.16 -6.32 13.92
C ASP A 100 -2.42 -6.76 15.19
N LYS A 101 -2.30 -5.89 16.21
CA LYS A 101 -1.64 -6.25 17.49
C LYS A 101 -2.38 -7.36 18.24
N HIS A 102 -3.67 -7.52 17.99
CA HIS A 102 -4.50 -8.55 18.62
C HIS A 102 -4.62 -9.83 17.77
N LEU A 103 -3.93 -9.91 16.64
CA LEU A 103 -3.93 -11.07 15.75
C LEU A 103 -2.72 -11.98 15.99
N VAL A 104 -2.86 -13.25 15.61
CA VAL A 104 -1.72 -14.19 15.55
C VAL A 104 -0.70 -13.67 14.54
N GLN A 105 0.54 -13.48 14.99
CA GLN A 105 1.60 -12.97 14.13
C GLN A 105 2.27 -14.12 13.37
N ILE A 106 2.16 -14.10 12.04
CA ILE A 106 2.92 -14.97 11.15
C ILE A 106 4.13 -14.19 10.65
N VAL A 107 5.33 -14.61 11.06
CA VAL A 107 6.60 -13.98 10.68
C VAL A 107 7.56 -15.02 10.15
N THR A 108 8.49 -14.60 9.30
CA THR A 108 9.60 -15.47 8.87
C THR A 108 10.63 -15.59 10.00
N ILE A 109 11.37 -16.70 10.03
CA ILE A 109 12.46 -16.93 11.02
C ILE A 109 13.48 -15.77 11.00
N HIS A 110 13.76 -15.23 9.82
CA HIS A 110 14.64 -14.07 9.68
C HIS A 110 14.08 -12.81 10.35
N LYS A 111 12.79 -12.49 10.17
CA LYS A 111 12.14 -11.33 10.80
C LYS A 111 11.92 -11.52 12.31
N SER A 112 11.97 -12.74 12.85
CA SER A 112 11.82 -12.99 14.30
C SER A 112 13.11 -12.83 15.11
N LYS A 113 14.26 -12.63 14.47
CA LYS A 113 15.55 -12.48 15.18
C LYS A 113 15.51 -11.27 16.13
N GLY A 114 15.72 -11.52 17.43
CA GLY A 114 15.70 -10.48 18.46
C GLY A 114 14.29 -10.12 18.97
N LEU A 115 13.25 -10.84 18.53
CA LEU A 115 11.89 -10.73 19.05
C LEU A 115 11.60 -11.89 20.01
N GLU A 116 10.77 -11.62 21.02
CA GLU A 116 10.28 -12.60 21.97
C GLU A 116 8.75 -12.69 21.90
N TYR A 117 8.24 -13.93 22.00
CA TYR A 117 6.81 -14.21 21.93
C TYR A 117 6.43 -15.18 23.07
N PRO A 118 5.27 -14.99 23.73
CA PRO A 118 4.82 -15.89 24.79
C PRO A 118 4.60 -17.34 24.32
N LEU A 119 4.18 -17.53 23.07
CA LEU A 119 3.99 -18.84 22.44
C LEU A 119 4.40 -18.76 20.96
N VAL A 120 5.13 -19.76 20.48
CA VAL A 120 5.60 -19.86 19.09
C VAL A 120 5.17 -21.20 18.50
N TRP A 121 4.71 -21.17 17.25
CA TRP A 121 4.37 -22.37 16.46
C TRP A 121 5.24 -22.44 15.20
N LEU A 122 5.84 -23.59 14.93
CA LEU A 122 6.74 -23.83 13.80
C LEU A 122 6.24 -24.99 12.92
N PRO A 123 5.12 -24.82 12.18
CA PRO A 123 4.42 -25.92 11.50
C PRO A 123 5.22 -26.62 10.40
N PHE A 124 6.25 -25.96 9.87
CA PHE A 124 7.02 -26.42 8.71
C PHE A 124 8.52 -26.50 8.99
N ILE A 125 8.95 -26.62 10.24
CA ILE A 125 10.39 -26.57 10.58
C ILE A 125 11.21 -27.70 9.95
N THR A 126 10.57 -28.80 9.62
CA THR A 126 11.18 -29.96 8.95
C THR A 126 11.12 -29.89 7.43
N ASN A 127 10.48 -28.86 6.85
CA ASN A 127 10.45 -28.71 5.41
C ASN A 127 11.83 -28.32 4.91
N PHE A 128 12.39 -29.17 4.05
CA PHE A 128 13.66 -28.94 3.39
C PHE A 128 13.41 -28.42 1.97
N ARG A 129 13.96 -27.25 1.65
CA ARG A 129 14.11 -26.79 0.26
C ARG A 129 15.58 -26.90 -0.11
N VAL A 130 15.90 -27.68 -1.14
CA VAL A 130 17.23 -27.69 -1.75
C VAL A 130 17.52 -26.27 -2.25
N GLN A 131 18.63 -25.70 -1.81
CA GLN A 131 19.07 -24.36 -2.20
C GLN A 131 19.96 -24.52 -3.45
N ASP A 132 19.59 -23.92 -4.59
CA ASP A 132 20.33 -24.07 -5.86
C ASP A 132 21.72 -23.41 -5.84
N GLN A 133 21.98 -22.52 -4.88
CA GLN A 133 23.27 -21.88 -4.69
C GLN A 133 23.70 -21.98 -3.23
N ALA A 134 24.70 -22.81 -2.96
CA ALA A 134 25.41 -22.82 -1.68
C ALA A 134 26.46 -21.68 -1.70
N PHE A 135 26.24 -20.63 -0.92
CA PHE A 135 27.27 -19.64 -0.63
C PHE A 135 28.26 -20.22 0.38
N TYR A 136 29.41 -20.69 -0.11
CA TYR A 136 30.54 -21.04 0.74
C TYR A 136 31.32 -19.76 1.07
N HIS A 137 31.29 -19.32 2.32
CA HIS A 137 32.25 -18.33 2.82
C HIS A 137 33.54 -19.07 3.19
N ASP A 138 34.46 -19.16 2.23
CA ASP A 138 35.81 -19.65 2.51
C ASP A 138 36.59 -18.57 3.28
N ARG A 139 37.09 -18.90 4.47
CA ARG A 139 37.79 -17.95 5.37
C ARG A 139 39.26 -17.69 4.98
N HIS A 140 39.66 -18.02 3.76
CA HIS A 140 41.07 -18.05 3.36
C HIS A 140 41.45 -17.19 2.15
N LEU A 141 40.96 -15.96 2.05
CA LEU A 141 41.58 -14.93 1.20
C LEU A 141 41.59 -13.59 1.93
N PHE A 142 42.73 -13.28 2.55
CA PHE A 142 43.22 -11.94 2.83
C PHE A 142 44.36 -11.65 1.84
#